data_AF-A0A2G4FRR8-F1
#
_entry.id   AF-A0A2G4FRR8-F1
#
_cell.length_a   1.000
_cell.length_b   1.000
_cell.length_c   1.000
_cell.angle_alpha   90.00
_cell.angle_beta   90.00
_cell.angle_gamma   90.00
#
_symmetry.space_group_name_H-M   'P 1'
#
loop_
_entity.id
_entity.type
_entity.pdbx_description
1 polymer ?
#
loop_
_entity_poly.entity_id
_entity_poly.type
_entity_poly.pdbx_seq_one_letter_code
_entity_poly.pdbx_strand_id
1 'polypeptide(L)'
;MNRAAFLLLLFAVYPLVAADKDWVPSKVVAIKGKQVEDLTIKERTYEIFEHDVKPEWGYKAPQQDNFVVIHPKKDRKNAPLYVVLHSAGHDVISCVKCTRTVGNHDIYHTPDNFYALYVDCRRNQGDWWWGGMHVNDANLTKKNSGGSPAPAEKRVMDTIQWVIKKYEIDPNRVYLGGNSM
;
A
#
# COMPACT_ATOMS: atom_id res chain seq x y z
N MET A 1 66.08 10.05 19.95
CA MET A 1 65.59 9.96 18.56
C MET A 1 64.61 8.81 18.46
N ASN A 2 63.33 9.18 18.26
CA ASN A 2 62.15 8.47 17.75
C ASN A 2 62.22 6.95 17.49
N ARG A 3 61.17 6.25 17.95
CA ARG A 3 60.04 5.74 17.13
C ARG A 3 59.15 4.85 18.02
N ALA A 4 58.07 5.42 18.57
CA ALA A 4 56.70 5.28 18.06
C ALA A 4 56.15 3.84 18.20
N ALA A 5 55.54 3.55 19.35
CA ALA A 5 54.68 2.38 19.52
C ALA A 5 53.27 2.73 19.02
N PHE A 6 52.80 1.99 18.01
CA PHE A 6 51.49 2.09 17.40
C PHE A 6 50.40 1.69 18.40
N LEU A 7 49.51 2.63 18.74
CA LEU A 7 48.21 2.33 19.37
C LEU A 7 47.21 2.03 18.25
N LEU A 8 46.87 0.75 18.08
CA LEU A 8 45.76 0.30 17.24
C LEU A 8 44.44 0.61 17.96
N LEU A 9 43.85 1.76 17.64
CA LEU A 9 42.44 2.06 17.91
C LEU A 9 41.58 1.22 16.96
N LEU A 10 41.10 0.08 17.46
CA LEU A 10 40.00 -0.66 16.85
C LEU A 10 38.72 0.17 17.01
N PHE A 11 38.44 1.04 16.03
CA PHE A 11 37.09 1.54 15.83
C PHE A 11 36.24 0.34 15.39
N ALA A 12 35.48 -0.22 16.32
CA ALA A 12 34.34 -1.06 15.98
C ALA A 12 33.36 -0.17 15.19
N VAL A 13 33.44 -0.25 13.86
CA VAL A 13 32.41 0.27 12.98
C VAL A 13 31.20 -0.61 13.22
N TYR A 14 30.39 -0.27 14.22
CA TYR A 14 29.01 -0.72 14.25
C TYR A 14 28.42 -0.20 12.95
N PRO A 15 27.95 -1.08 12.03
CA PRO A 15 27.05 -0.59 11.02
C PRO A 15 25.85 -0.07 11.81
N LEU A 16 25.66 1.25 11.79
CA LEU A 16 24.38 1.87 11.99
C LEU A 16 23.50 1.38 10.83
N VAL A 17 23.14 0.09 10.86
CA VAL A 17 21.87 -0.34 10.33
C VAL A 17 20.91 0.35 11.27
N ALA A 18 20.50 1.56 10.87
CA ALA A 18 19.21 2.03 11.29
C ALA A 18 18.28 0.87 10.95
N ALA A 19 17.89 0.11 11.97
CA ALA A 19 16.75 -0.75 11.83
C ALA A 19 15.67 0.23 11.41
N ASP A 20 15.34 0.26 10.12
CA ASP A 20 14.05 0.73 9.67
C ASP A 20 13.09 0.13 10.68
N LYS A 21 12.50 0.97 11.53
CA LYS A 21 11.43 0.49 12.40
C LYS A 21 10.41 -0.04 11.41
N ASP A 22 10.40 -1.37 11.24
CA ASP A 22 9.57 -2.03 10.26
C ASP A 22 8.17 -1.45 10.47
N TRP A 23 7.70 -0.67 9.49
CA TRP A 23 6.34 -0.17 9.53
C TRP A 23 5.46 -1.42 9.39
N VAL A 24 4.74 -1.74 10.46
CA VAL A 24 3.88 -2.94 10.50
C VAL A 24 2.44 -2.49 10.66
N PRO A 25 1.60 -2.63 9.62
CA PRO A 25 0.17 -2.38 9.72
C PRO A 25 -0.51 -3.41 10.64
N SER A 26 -1.57 -2.96 11.30
CA SER A 26 -2.33 -3.75 12.28
C SER A 26 -3.49 -4.46 11.61
N LYS A 27 -3.64 -5.77 11.82
CA LYS A 27 -4.84 -6.50 11.37
C LYS A 27 -6.05 -6.05 12.19
N VAL A 28 -7.14 -5.72 11.53
CA VAL A 28 -8.39 -5.27 12.16
C VAL A 28 -9.58 -6.13 11.71
N VAL A 29 -10.60 -6.22 12.57
CA VAL A 29 -11.85 -6.94 12.28
C VAL A 29 -12.97 -6.00 11.82
N ALA A 30 -12.76 -4.70 11.94
CA ALA A 30 -13.68 -3.66 11.52
C ALA A 30 -12.90 -2.39 11.16
N ILE A 31 -13.43 -1.61 10.23
CA ILE A 31 -12.92 -0.26 9.94
C ILE A 31 -13.58 0.70 10.95
N LYS A 32 -12.81 1.63 11.52
CA LYS A 32 -13.31 2.56 12.56
C LYS A 32 -14.64 3.21 12.14
N GLY A 33 -15.72 2.89 12.87
CA GLY A 33 -17.07 3.43 12.63
C GLY A 33 -17.91 2.67 11.58
N LYS A 34 -17.41 1.57 11.00
CA LYS A 34 -18.17 0.70 10.10
C LYS A 34 -17.94 -0.77 10.48
N GLN A 35 -19.00 -1.49 10.82
CA GLN A 35 -18.94 -2.94 10.73
C GLN A 35 -18.70 -3.30 9.26
N VAL A 36 -17.66 -4.07 8.99
CA VAL A 36 -17.45 -4.57 7.64
C VAL A 36 -18.40 -5.74 7.50
N GLU A 37 -19.56 -5.48 6.87
CA GLU A 37 -20.45 -6.54 6.38
C GLU A 37 -19.61 -7.56 5.61
N ASP A 38 -19.99 -8.84 5.68
CA ASP A 38 -19.29 -9.91 4.98
C ASP A 38 -19.01 -9.48 3.53
N LEU A 39 -17.74 -9.37 3.17
CA LEU A 39 -17.32 -8.96 1.84
C LEU A 39 -17.64 -10.04 0.80
N THR A 40 -17.87 -11.30 1.21
CA THR A 40 -18.14 -12.48 0.37
C THR A 40 -17.47 -12.37 -1.00
N ILE A 41 -16.16 -12.66 -1.06
CA ILE A 41 -15.39 -12.45 -2.29
C ILE A 41 -15.20 -13.78 -3.00
N LYS A 42 -16.18 -14.24 -3.79
CA LYS A 42 -16.03 -15.44 -4.65
C LYS A 42 -15.31 -16.62 -3.96
N GLU A 43 -15.67 -16.96 -2.72
CA GLU A 43 -15.04 -18.05 -1.92
C GLU A 43 -13.59 -17.82 -1.47
N ARG A 44 -13.05 -16.60 -1.62
CA ARG A 44 -11.70 -16.22 -1.20
C ARG A 44 -11.72 -15.64 0.20
N THR A 45 -10.70 -15.98 0.99
CA THR A 45 -10.48 -15.37 2.30
C THR A 45 -9.88 -13.98 2.15
N TYR A 46 -10.13 -13.12 3.14
CA TYR A 46 -9.60 -11.76 3.15
C TYR A 46 -9.14 -11.36 4.56
N GLU A 47 -8.24 -10.39 4.58
CA GLU A 47 -7.75 -9.74 5.79
C GLU A 47 -7.83 -8.23 5.60
N ILE A 48 -8.20 -7.51 6.66
CA ILE A 48 -8.25 -6.06 6.67
C ILE A 48 -7.15 -5.58 7.59
N PHE A 49 -6.43 -4.56 7.13
CA PHE A 49 -5.37 -3.93 7.88
C PHE A 49 -5.63 -2.43 7.96
N GLU A 50 -5.32 -1.85 9.11
CA GLU A 50 -5.16 -0.41 9.27
C GLU A 50 -3.67 -0.12 9.35
N HIS A 51 -3.22 0.94 8.68
CA HIS A 51 -1.87 1.41 8.85
C HIS A 51 -1.82 2.77 9.53
N ASP A 52 -0.73 2.97 10.27
CA ASP A 52 -0.35 4.27 10.78
C ASP A 52 0.58 4.99 9.79
N VAL A 53 1.03 6.19 10.17
CA VAL A 53 1.83 7.06 9.32
C VAL A 53 3.31 6.75 9.45
N LYS A 54 3.99 6.72 8.31
CA LYS A 54 5.45 6.73 8.25
C LYS A 54 5.93 8.15 7.91
N PRO A 55 6.78 8.79 8.74
CA PRO A 55 7.27 10.16 8.49
C PRO A 55 7.89 10.36 7.11
N GLU A 56 8.56 9.35 6.58
CA GLU A 56 9.26 9.33 5.29
C GLU A 56 8.31 9.50 4.09
N TRP A 57 7.01 9.25 4.28
CA TRP A 57 6.00 9.54 3.25
C TRP A 57 5.85 11.04 3.02
N GLY A 58 6.15 11.89 4.03
CA GLY A 58 6.14 13.34 3.89
C GLY A 58 4.75 13.97 3.93
N TYR A 59 3.79 13.31 4.58
CA TYR A 59 2.49 13.91 4.85
C TYR A 59 2.60 15.12 5.79
N LYS A 60 1.84 16.18 5.49
CA LYS A 60 1.78 17.39 6.33
C LYS A 60 1.08 17.14 7.67
N ALA A 61 0.10 16.24 7.67
CA ALA A 61 -0.64 15.82 8.84
C ALA A 61 -0.72 14.29 8.84
N PRO A 62 -0.76 13.63 10.00
CA PRO A 62 -0.90 12.19 10.05
C PRO A 62 -2.14 11.69 9.29
N GLN A 63 -1.95 10.73 8.37
CA GLN A 63 -2.97 10.09 7.55
C GLN A 63 -3.10 8.59 7.90
N GLN A 64 -4.30 8.15 8.24
CA GLN A 64 -4.59 6.74 8.56
C GLN A 64 -5.59 6.20 7.56
N ASP A 65 -5.31 5.04 6.99
CA ASP A 65 -6.17 4.35 6.03
C ASP A 65 -6.20 2.86 6.31
N ASN A 66 -7.12 2.20 5.62
CA ASN A 66 -7.21 0.74 5.62
C ASN A 66 -6.77 0.19 4.27
N PHE A 67 -6.46 -1.09 4.25
CA PHE A 67 -6.34 -1.85 3.01
C PHE A 67 -6.84 -3.27 3.25
N VAL A 68 -7.25 -3.93 2.16
CA VAL A 68 -7.77 -5.30 2.17
C VAL A 68 -6.83 -6.17 1.35
N VAL A 69 -6.40 -7.27 1.94
CA VAL A 69 -5.68 -8.34 1.23
C VAL A 69 -6.63 -9.51 1.02
N ILE A 70 -6.79 -9.95 -0.21
CA ILE A 70 -7.61 -11.11 -0.57
C ILE A 70 -6.67 -12.22 -1.04
N HIS A 71 -6.78 -13.39 -0.43
CA HIS A 71 -5.93 -14.55 -0.73
C HIS A 71 -6.33 -15.21 -2.04
N PRO A 72 -5.43 -15.87 -2.78
CA PRO A 72 -5.83 -16.70 -3.92
C PRO A 72 -6.79 -17.81 -3.46
N LYS A 73 -7.65 -18.31 -4.35
CA LYS A 73 -8.55 -19.45 -4.03
C LYS A 73 -7.79 -20.72 -3.63
N LYS A 74 -6.58 -20.87 -4.16
CA LYS A 74 -5.68 -21.98 -3.86
C LYS A 74 -4.33 -21.41 -3.49
N ASP A 75 -3.87 -21.78 -2.30
CA ASP A 75 -2.55 -21.38 -1.82
C ASP A 75 -1.46 -21.86 -2.78
N ARG A 76 -0.52 -20.97 -3.05
CA ARG A 76 0.65 -21.27 -3.86
C ARG A 76 1.81 -20.37 -3.45
N LYS A 77 3.02 -20.92 -3.49
CA LYS A 77 4.24 -20.13 -3.36
C LYS A 77 4.38 -19.18 -4.55
N ASN A 78 4.98 -18.02 -4.32
CA ASN A 78 5.28 -17.04 -5.37
C ASN A 78 4.01 -16.74 -6.20
N ALA A 79 2.88 -16.55 -5.50
CA ALA A 79 1.68 -16.04 -6.12
C ALA A 79 1.96 -14.62 -6.65
N PRO A 80 1.35 -14.21 -7.78
CA PRO A 80 1.36 -12.82 -8.22
C PRO A 80 0.48 -11.94 -7.31
N LEU A 81 0.70 -10.63 -7.40
CA LEU A 81 -0.11 -9.60 -6.74
C LEU A 81 -0.83 -8.73 -7.75
N TYR A 82 -2.12 -8.50 -7.54
CA TYR A 82 -2.90 -7.47 -8.23
C TYR A 82 -3.31 -6.38 -7.24
N VAL A 83 -2.82 -5.17 -7.45
CA VAL A 83 -3.11 -3.98 -6.64
C VAL A 83 -4.25 -3.21 -7.27
N VAL A 84 -5.26 -2.84 -6.47
CA VAL A 84 -6.46 -2.14 -6.91
C VAL A 84 -6.54 -0.77 -6.25
N LEU A 85 -6.60 0.27 -7.09
CA LEU A 85 -6.88 1.64 -6.69
C LEU A 85 -8.35 1.98 -6.94
N HIS A 86 -9.07 2.42 -5.91
CA HIS A 86 -10.49 2.77 -6.04
C HIS A 86 -10.67 4.15 -6.70
N SER A 87 -11.79 4.38 -7.40
CA SER A 87 -12.14 5.72 -7.91
C SER A 87 -12.52 6.69 -6.77
N ALA A 88 -12.58 8.00 -7.06
CA ALA A 88 -12.94 9.04 -6.09
C ALA A 88 -14.30 8.85 -5.38
N GLY A 89 -15.26 8.15 -6.02
CA GLY A 89 -16.58 7.85 -5.46
C GLY A 89 -16.62 6.66 -4.48
N HIS A 90 -15.48 5.98 -4.28
CA HIS A 90 -15.38 4.77 -3.48
C HIS A 90 -14.44 4.94 -2.27
N ASP A 91 -14.56 3.99 -1.35
CA ASP A 91 -13.58 3.62 -0.33
C ASP A 91 -13.15 2.16 -0.58
N VAL A 92 -12.17 1.65 0.16
CA VAL A 92 -11.67 0.28 -0.05
C VAL A 92 -12.77 -0.78 0.03
N ILE A 93 -13.75 -0.61 0.92
CA ILE A 93 -14.84 -1.58 1.13
C ILE A 93 -15.82 -1.57 -0.05
N SER A 94 -16.28 -0.39 -0.44
CA SER A 94 -17.19 -0.26 -1.59
C SER A 94 -16.50 -0.67 -2.90
N CYS A 95 -15.20 -0.45 -3.03
CA CYS A 95 -14.38 -0.96 -4.13
C CYS A 95 -14.41 -2.50 -4.20
N VAL A 96 -14.13 -3.18 -3.08
CA VAL A 96 -14.22 -4.66 -3.02
C VAL A 96 -15.65 -5.12 -3.34
N LYS A 97 -16.68 -4.46 -2.82
CA LYS A 97 -18.09 -4.81 -3.07
C LYS A 97 -18.49 -4.68 -4.54
N CYS A 98 -17.83 -3.83 -5.33
CA CYS A 98 -18.10 -3.74 -6.76
C CYS A 98 -17.85 -5.07 -7.49
N THR A 99 -16.92 -5.88 -6.98
CA THR A 99 -16.53 -7.16 -7.60
C THR A 99 -17.55 -8.30 -7.46
N ARG A 100 -18.70 -8.03 -6.82
CA ARG A 100 -19.81 -8.98 -6.69
C ARG A 100 -20.57 -9.20 -7.99
N THR A 101 -20.51 -8.24 -8.91
CA THR A 101 -21.31 -8.24 -10.13
C THR A 101 -20.40 -8.03 -11.34
N VAL A 102 -20.42 -8.97 -12.28
CA VAL A 102 -19.71 -8.82 -13.56
C VAL A 102 -20.28 -7.63 -14.33
N GLY A 103 -19.42 -6.82 -14.95
CA GLY A 103 -19.77 -5.58 -15.64
C GLY A 103 -19.75 -4.35 -14.75
N ASN A 104 -19.56 -4.51 -13.43
CA ASN A 104 -19.44 -3.39 -12.49
C ASN A 104 -17.98 -3.18 -12.10
N HIS A 105 -17.34 -2.16 -12.66
CA HIS A 105 -15.92 -1.86 -12.40
C HIS A 105 -15.03 -3.10 -12.60
N ASP A 106 -15.12 -3.73 -13.77
CA ASP A 106 -14.41 -4.98 -14.08
C ASP A 106 -12.89 -4.89 -13.83
N ILE A 107 -12.30 -3.69 -13.88
CA ILE A 107 -10.89 -3.44 -13.56
C ILE A 107 -10.53 -3.76 -12.09
N TYR A 108 -11.51 -3.80 -11.19
CA TYR A 108 -11.34 -4.22 -9.80
C TYR A 108 -11.36 -5.75 -9.66
N HIS A 109 -11.88 -6.50 -10.65
CA HIS A 109 -11.90 -7.96 -10.57
C HIS A 109 -10.49 -8.55 -10.75
N THR A 110 -9.95 -9.09 -9.66
CA THR A 110 -8.64 -9.75 -9.68
C THR A 110 -8.74 -11.24 -10.01
N PRO A 111 -7.76 -11.85 -10.69
CA PRO A 111 -7.79 -13.28 -11.00
C PRO A 111 -7.73 -14.15 -9.74
N ASP A 112 -8.38 -15.33 -9.79
CA ASP A 112 -8.53 -16.24 -8.65
C ASP A 112 -7.20 -16.80 -8.11
N ASN A 113 -6.15 -16.81 -8.94
CA ASN A 113 -4.82 -17.32 -8.61
C ASN A 113 -3.82 -16.23 -8.18
N PHE A 114 -4.30 -15.03 -7.87
CA PHE A 114 -3.51 -13.88 -7.42
C PHE A 114 -3.84 -13.57 -5.96
N TYR A 115 -2.88 -13.04 -5.22
CA TYR A 115 -3.23 -12.14 -4.13
C TYR A 115 -3.80 -10.85 -4.71
N ALA A 116 -4.80 -10.29 -4.04
CA ALA A 116 -5.28 -8.95 -4.36
C ALA A 116 -5.06 -8.01 -3.20
N LEU A 117 -4.58 -6.80 -3.48
CA LEU A 117 -4.40 -5.72 -2.51
C LEU A 117 -5.27 -4.54 -2.92
N TYR A 118 -6.30 -4.24 -2.15
CA TYR A 118 -7.12 -3.05 -2.32
C TYR A 118 -6.68 -2.02 -1.30
N VAL A 119 -6.24 -0.85 -1.74
CA VAL A 119 -5.79 0.23 -0.85
C VAL A 119 -6.86 1.32 -0.76
N ASP A 120 -6.97 1.96 0.41
CA ASP A 120 -7.86 3.11 0.64
C ASP A 120 -7.07 4.41 0.62
N CYS A 121 -7.72 5.51 0.25
CA CYS A 121 -7.26 6.87 0.57
C CYS A 121 -8.40 7.79 1.03
N ARG A 122 -9.62 7.26 1.11
CA ARG A 122 -10.83 8.06 1.21
C ARG A 122 -10.96 8.77 2.56
N ARG A 123 -10.37 8.21 3.62
CA ARG A 123 -10.42 8.78 4.97
C ARG A 123 -9.61 10.06 5.09
N ASN A 124 -8.66 10.27 4.19
CA ASN A 124 -7.65 11.31 4.29
C ASN A 124 -7.93 12.44 3.29
N GLN A 125 -8.19 13.65 3.82
CA GLN A 125 -8.51 14.80 2.97
C GLN A 125 -7.32 15.18 2.09
N GLY A 126 -7.54 15.16 0.77
CA GLY A 126 -6.51 15.51 -0.21
C GLY A 126 -5.44 14.44 -0.42
N ASP A 127 -5.61 13.23 0.13
CA ASP A 127 -4.73 12.07 -0.13
C ASP A 127 -5.15 11.32 -1.40
N TRP A 128 -5.40 12.03 -2.49
CA TRP A 128 -5.79 11.37 -3.73
C TRP A 128 -4.59 10.69 -4.40
N TRP A 129 -4.85 9.69 -5.24
CA TRP A 129 -3.81 9.05 -6.04
C TRP A 129 -3.03 10.11 -6.82
N TRP A 130 -1.70 9.95 -6.85
CA TRP A 130 -0.80 10.94 -7.45
C TRP A 130 -0.98 12.37 -6.90
N GLY A 131 -1.37 12.51 -5.64
CA GLY A 131 -1.64 13.80 -4.99
C GLY A 131 -2.91 14.50 -5.45
N GLY A 132 -3.71 13.86 -6.32
CA GLY A 132 -4.91 14.40 -6.95
C GLY A 132 -4.58 15.33 -8.10
N MET A 133 -5.08 15.02 -9.30
CA MET A 133 -4.98 15.90 -10.46
C MET A 133 -6.37 16.39 -10.87
N HIS A 134 -6.43 17.62 -11.36
CA HIS A 134 -7.67 18.19 -11.87
C HIS A 134 -7.37 18.96 -13.15
N VAL A 135 -8.04 18.61 -14.24
CA VAL A 135 -7.78 19.16 -15.58
C VAL A 135 -7.92 20.69 -15.65
N ASN A 136 -8.78 21.27 -14.82
CA ASN A 136 -8.98 22.72 -14.76
C ASN A 136 -8.07 23.43 -13.74
N ASP A 137 -7.15 22.72 -13.09
CA ASP A 137 -6.16 23.30 -12.17
C ASP A 137 -4.73 22.99 -12.66
N ALA A 138 -4.21 23.88 -13.51
CA ALA A 138 -2.88 23.75 -14.07
C ALA A 138 -1.77 23.82 -13.02
N ASN A 139 -2.00 24.54 -11.91
CA ASN A 139 -1.02 24.66 -10.83
C ASN A 139 -0.93 23.36 -10.02
N LEU A 140 -2.09 22.78 -9.69
CA LEU A 140 -2.16 21.46 -9.06
C LEU A 140 -1.54 20.39 -9.94
N THR A 141 -1.88 20.38 -11.22
CA THR A 141 -1.32 19.44 -12.20
C THR A 141 0.20 19.58 -12.26
N LYS A 142 0.73 20.80 -12.41
CA LYS A 142 2.17 21.05 -12.43
C LYS A 142 2.87 20.61 -11.14
N LYS A 143 2.25 20.84 -9.99
CA LYS A 143 2.79 20.49 -8.68
C LYS A 143 2.89 18.98 -8.48
N ASN A 144 1.86 18.24 -8.93
CA ASN A 144 1.73 16.81 -8.68
C ASN A 144 2.25 15.95 -9.84
N SER A 145 2.50 16.54 -11.02
CA SER A 145 3.17 15.87 -12.13
C SER A 145 4.68 15.77 -11.88
N GLY A 146 5.28 14.64 -12.27
CA GLY A 146 6.72 14.46 -12.21
C GLY A 146 7.11 13.01 -11.94
N GLY A 147 8.42 12.77 -11.77
CA GLY A 147 8.96 11.44 -11.46
C GLY A 147 9.15 11.17 -9.97
N SER A 148 8.89 12.14 -9.10
CA SER A 148 9.04 11.98 -7.65
C SER A 148 7.72 11.51 -7.04
N PRO A 149 7.70 10.37 -6.32
CA PRO A 149 6.48 9.88 -5.68
C PRO A 149 5.93 10.86 -4.64
N ALA A 150 4.65 11.17 -4.72
CA ALA A 150 3.91 11.89 -3.69
C ALA A 150 3.69 11.00 -2.44
N PRO A 151 3.25 11.56 -1.32
CA PRO A 151 3.01 10.80 -0.09
C PRO A 151 2.09 9.57 -0.28
N ALA A 152 1.02 9.71 -1.07
CA ALA A 152 0.11 8.61 -1.41
C ALA A 152 0.82 7.45 -2.12
N GLU A 153 1.69 7.76 -3.08
CA GLU A 153 2.43 6.75 -3.85
C GLU A 153 3.45 6.04 -2.96
N LYS A 154 4.18 6.78 -2.11
CA LYS A 154 5.12 6.17 -1.15
C LYS A 154 4.42 5.22 -0.19
N ARG A 155 3.24 5.61 0.30
CA ARG A 155 2.39 4.76 1.13
C ARG A 155 1.98 3.49 0.41
N VAL A 156 1.44 3.60 -0.81
CA VAL A 156 1.06 2.43 -1.62
C VAL A 156 2.27 1.52 -1.88
N MET A 157 3.43 2.08 -2.21
CA MET A 157 4.67 1.34 -2.42
C MET A 157 5.10 0.56 -1.17
N ASP A 158 5.08 1.20 0.01
CA ASP A 158 5.42 0.54 1.28
C ASP A 158 4.39 -0.54 1.66
N THR A 159 3.09 -0.31 1.41
CA THR A 159 2.05 -1.33 1.58
C THR A 159 2.31 -2.53 0.67
N ILE A 160 2.64 -2.30 -0.61
CA ILE A 160 2.97 -3.37 -1.56
C ILE A 160 4.19 -4.17 -1.08
N GLN A 161 5.26 -3.50 -0.67
CA GLN A 161 6.48 -4.15 -0.16
C GLN A 161 6.18 -5.02 1.08
N TRP A 162 5.38 -4.50 2.00
CA TRP A 162 4.98 -5.25 3.19
C TRP A 162 4.16 -6.48 2.84
N VAL A 163 3.17 -6.36 1.95
CA VAL A 163 2.35 -7.49 1.48
C VAL A 163 3.22 -8.53 0.77
N ILE A 164 4.18 -8.11 -0.06
CA ILE A 164 5.13 -9.03 -0.71
C ILE A 164 5.91 -9.84 0.32
N LYS A 165 6.50 -9.16 1.32
CA LYS A 165 7.27 -9.80 2.39
C LYS A 165 6.39 -10.76 3.22
N LYS A 166 5.17 -10.34 3.57
CA LYS A 166 4.28 -11.10 4.46
C LYS A 166 3.77 -12.40 3.84
N TYR A 167 3.46 -12.39 2.54
CA TYR A 167 2.80 -13.52 1.86
C TYR A 167 3.70 -14.21 0.83
N GLU A 168 5.00 -13.92 0.83
CA GLU A 168 5.99 -14.55 -0.07
C GLU A 168 5.56 -14.46 -1.55
N ILE A 169 5.09 -13.28 -1.96
CA ILE A 169 4.63 -12.98 -3.32
C ILE A 169 5.84 -12.86 -4.25
N ASP A 170 5.69 -13.24 -5.52
CA ASP A 170 6.72 -12.98 -6.53
C ASP A 170 6.86 -11.46 -6.80
N PRO A 171 8.00 -10.84 -6.42
CA PRO A 171 8.18 -9.39 -6.58
C PRO A 171 8.22 -8.95 -8.06
N ASN A 172 8.44 -9.88 -8.99
CA ASN A 172 8.46 -9.59 -10.44
C ASN A 172 7.07 -9.69 -11.08
N ARG A 173 6.04 -10.01 -10.29
CA ARG A 173 4.67 -10.21 -10.78
C ARG A 173 3.65 -9.41 -9.97
N VAL A 174 3.89 -8.10 -9.92
CA VAL A 174 3.00 -7.11 -9.32
C VAL A 174 2.34 -6.31 -10.42
N TYR A 175 1.01 -6.32 -10.46
CA TYR A 175 0.19 -5.60 -11.41
C TYR A 175 -0.65 -4.58 -10.66
N LEU A 176 -0.87 -3.40 -11.23
CA LEU A 176 -1.68 -2.36 -10.62
C LEU A 176 -2.76 -1.91 -11.61
N GLY A 177 -3.99 -1.80 -11.13
CA GLY A 177 -5.13 -1.31 -11.88
C GLY A 177 -6.04 -0.45 -11.02
N GLY A 178 -6.80 0.44 -11.66
CA GLY A 178 -7.74 1.33 -10.99
C GLY A 178 -8.69 1.99 -11.98
N ASN A 179 -9.66 2.72 -11.47
CA ASN A 179 -10.63 3.46 -12.30
C ASN A 179 -10.64 4.95 -11.95
N SER A 180 -10.68 5.80 -12.99
CA SER A 180 -10.96 7.24 -12.96
C SER A 180 -9.91 8.17 -12.34
N MET A 181 -9.60 8.01 -11.06
CA MET A 181 -8.75 8.95 -10.29
C MET A 181 -7.28 8.62 -10.47
#